data_AF-A0A1H6B2A9-F1
#
_entry.id   AF-A0A1H6B2A9-F1
#
_cell.length_a   1.000
_cell.length_b   1.000
_cell.length_c   1.000
_cell.angle_alpha   90.00
_cell.angle_beta   90.00
_cell.angle_gamma   90.00
#
_symmetry.space_group_name_H-M   'P 1'
#
loop_
_entity.id
_entity.type
_entity.pdbx_description
1 polymer ?
#
loop_
_entity_poly.entity_id
_entity_poly.type
_entity_poly.pdbx_seq_one_letter_code
_entity_poly.pdbx_strand_id
1 'polypeptide(L)'
;MDRLFWFSLTQKKDEDKLLMITTKGNKVYIGYVNKISEPLGEHYITIIPQYSGFRDKEKLNLAITTRYTDVIKHYVQIGKKEEIGKKLGIILPLSEILIVSKFDMEIFGRFNPNGNTDEIQQSKSKIICKNLSNLLNDLSK
;
A
#
# COMPACT_ATOMS: atom_id res chain seq x y z
N MET A 1 11.77 13.80 0.03
CA MET A 1 10.95 12.58 0.19
C MET A 1 10.56 12.35 1.64
N ASP A 2 11.42 12.65 2.61
CA ASP A 2 11.23 12.39 4.04
C ASP A 2 9.89 12.87 4.61
N ARG A 3 9.42 14.06 4.22
CA ARG A 3 8.09 14.57 4.63
C ARG A 3 6.95 13.61 4.26
N LEU A 4 7.02 12.96 3.11
CA LEU A 4 6.01 11.97 2.69
C LEU A 4 6.08 10.69 3.52
N PHE A 5 7.29 10.27 3.91
CA PHE A 5 7.46 9.11 4.78
C PHE A 5 6.90 9.37 6.18
N TRP A 6 7.20 10.54 6.75
CA TRP A 6 6.62 10.98 8.01
C TRP A 6 5.10 11.16 7.91
N PHE A 7 4.61 11.67 6.79
CA PHE A 7 3.17 11.76 6.51
C PHE A 7 2.53 10.37 6.58
N SER A 8 3.09 9.38 5.86
CA SER A 8 2.59 7.99 5.86
C SER A 8 2.56 7.36 7.26
N LEU A 9 3.56 7.64 8.11
CA LEU A 9 3.62 7.14 9.49
C LEU A 9 2.60 7.79 10.43
N THR A 10 2.30 9.07 10.23
CA THR A 10 1.55 9.89 11.19
C THR A 10 0.06 10.03 10.87
N GLN A 11 -0.37 9.71 9.65
CA GLN A 11 -1.80 9.77 9.31
C GLN A 11 -2.64 8.78 10.14
N LYS A 12 -3.87 9.17 10.48
CA LYS A 12 -4.77 8.31 11.26
C LYS A 12 -5.55 7.34 10.38
N LYS A 13 -6.02 7.81 9.22
CA LYS A 13 -6.81 7.02 8.28
C LYS A 13 -5.89 6.19 7.39
N ASP A 14 -6.22 4.92 7.21
CA ASP A 14 -5.37 3.99 6.45
C ASP A 14 -5.30 4.33 4.96
N GLU A 15 -6.37 4.87 4.38
CA GLU A 15 -6.40 5.34 2.98
C GLU A 15 -5.38 6.45 2.72
N ASP A 16 -5.22 7.37 3.67
CA ASP A 16 -4.31 8.51 3.56
C ASP A 16 -2.83 8.14 3.80
N LYS A 17 -2.53 6.92 4.25
CA LYS A 17 -1.15 6.47 4.52
C LYS A 17 -0.43 5.99 3.28
N LEU A 18 -1.15 5.65 2.21
CA LEU A 18 -0.58 4.95 1.07
C LEU A 18 0.34 5.87 0.26
N LEU A 19 1.54 5.36 0.00
CA LEU A 19 2.50 5.94 -0.91
C LEU A 19 2.71 4.99 -2.09
N MET A 20 2.87 5.55 -3.27
CA MET A 20 3.41 4.87 -4.44
C MET A 20 4.88 5.24 -4.59
N ILE A 21 5.74 4.23 -4.51
CA ILE A 21 7.20 4.34 -4.56
C ILE A 21 7.68 3.63 -5.82
N THR A 22 8.32 4.37 -6.71
CA THR A 22 8.98 3.84 -7.92
C THR A 22 10.48 3.78 -7.66
N THR A 23 11.09 2.61 -7.87
CA THR A 23 12.55 2.43 -7.76
C THR A 23 13.24 2.76 -9.08
N LYS A 24 14.56 2.95 -9.02
CA LYS A 24 15.40 3.13 -10.23
C LYS A 24 15.29 1.98 -11.22
N GLY A 25 15.02 0.76 -10.75
CA GLY A 25 14.80 -0.44 -11.58
C GLY A 25 13.37 -0.59 -12.12
N ASN A 26 12.57 0.48 -12.14
CA ASN A 26 11.16 0.50 -12.55
C ASN A 26 10.22 -0.39 -11.72
N LYS A 27 10.67 -0.99 -10.62
CA LYS A 27 9.79 -1.68 -9.67
C LYS A 27 8.94 -0.62 -8.97
N VAL A 28 7.66 -0.93 -8.78
CA VAL A 28 6.73 -0.07 -8.04
C VAL A 28 6.19 -0.82 -6.83
N TYR A 29 6.17 -0.14 -5.69
CA TYR A 29 5.49 -0.57 -4.50
C TYR A 29 4.44 0.46 -4.09
N ILE A 30 3.24 -0.01 -3.75
CA ILE A 30 2.19 0.80 -3.14
C ILE A 30 1.96 0.25 -1.75
N GLY A 31 2.18 1.07 -0.73
CA GLY A 31 2.09 0.65 0.67
C GLY A 31 2.28 1.80 1.62
N TYR A 32 2.24 1.51 2.91
CA TYR A 32 2.53 2.50 3.95
C TYR A 32 3.91 2.25 4.55
N VAL A 33 4.54 3.33 5.03
CA VAL A 33 5.83 3.26 5.72
C VAL A 33 5.62 2.64 7.09
N ASN A 34 6.47 1.68 7.44
CA ASN A 34 6.50 1.01 8.73
C ASN A 34 7.67 1.48 9.60
N LYS A 35 8.82 1.77 8.97
CA LYS A 35 10.03 2.26 9.64
C LYS A 35 10.79 3.20 8.73
N ILE A 36 11.38 4.24 9.30
CA ILE A 36 12.45 5.05 8.68
C ILE A 36 13.72 4.72 9.46
N SER A 37 14.82 4.47 8.75
CA SER A 37 16.10 4.18 9.39
C SER A 37 16.59 5.38 10.20
N GLU A 38 17.40 5.10 11.22
CA GLU A 38 18.15 6.14 11.92
C GLU A 38 19.17 6.80 10.97
N PRO A 39 19.62 8.03 11.26
CA PRO A 39 20.52 8.78 10.40
C PRO A 39 21.98 8.29 10.41
N LEU A 40 22.24 7.07 10.89
CA LEU A 40 23.56 6.47 10.95
C LEU A 40 23.67 5.38 9.88
N GLY A 41 24.60 5.55 8.94
CA GLY A 41 24.83 4.61 7.85
C GLY A 41 23.91 4.83 6.64
N GLU A 42 23.61 3.77 5.90
CA GLU A 42 22.76 3.86 4.71
C GLU A 42 21.29 4.10 5.12
N HIS A 43 20.72 5.19 4.61
CA HIS A 43 19.32 5.51 4.88
C HIS A 43 18.39 4.57 4.10
N TYR A 44 17.42 3.99 4.80
CA TYR A 44 16.38 3.16 4.21
C TYR A 44 15.01 3.41 4.84
N ILE A 45 13.96 2.99 4.14
CA ILE A 45 12.63 2.81 4.71
C ILE A 45 12.25 1.33 4.69
N THR A 46 11.40 0.93 5.63
CA THR A 46 10.66 -0.33 5.52
C THR A 46 9.22 0.00 5.18
N ILE A 47 8.67 -0.66 4.17
CA ILE A 47 7.27 -0.52 3.77
C ILE A 47 6.51 -1.83 4.00
N ILE A 48 5.23 -1.72 4.34
CA ILE A 48 4.30 -2.85 4.24
C ILE A 48 3.52 -2.67 2.93
N PRO A 49 3.79 -3.49 1.90
CA PRO A 49 3.16 -3.33 0.61
C PRO A 49 1.70 -3.79 0.66
N GLN A 50 0.82 -3.05 -0.03
CA GLN A 50 -0.52 -3.50 -0.41
C GLN A 50 -0.49 -4.06 -1.84
N TYR A 51 0.28 -3.42 -2.72
CA TYR A 51 0.46 -3.83 -4.11
C TYR A 51 1.92 -3.68 -4.53
N SER A 52 2.37 -4.50 -5.47
CA SER A 52 3.60 -4.24 -6.21
C SER A 52 3.44 -4.54 -7.70
N GLY A 53 4.35 -3.97 -8.48
CA GLY A 53 4.27 -3.99 -9.92
C GLY A 53 5.53 -3.44 -10.55
N PHE A 54 5.44 -3.03 -11.80
CA PHE A 54 6.49 -2.30 -12.50
C PHE A 54 5.88 -1.25 -13.43
N ARG A 55 6.67 -0.24 -13.81
CA ARG A 55 6.31 0.64 -14.92
C ARG A 55 6.76 0.03 -16.22
N ASP A 56 5.86 -0.03 -17.19
CA ASP A 56 6.22 -0.38 -18.56
C ASP A 56 7.27 0.61 -19.10
N LYS A 57 8.30 0.11 -19.80
CA LYS A 57 9.42 0.96 -20.23
C LYS A 57 9.04 1.94 -21.34
N GLU A 58 8.04 1.60 -22.15
CA GLU A 58 7.65 2.40 -23.32
C GLU A 58 6.46 3.29 -22.98
N LYS A 59 5.45 2.73 -22.29
CA LYS A 59 4.19 3.41 -21.99
C LYS A 59 4.19 4.09 -20.63
N LEU A 60 5.16 3.79 -19.76
CA LEU A 60 5.32 4.33 -18.40
C LEU A 60 4.10 4.09 -17.47
N ASN A 61 3.13 3.28 -17.91
CA ASN A 61 1.97 2.90 -17.12
C ASN A 61 2.36 1.88 -16.05
N LEU A 62 1.68 1.95 -14.91
CA LEU A 62 1.88 1.00 -13.82
C LEU A 62 1.14 -0.31 -14.12
N ALA A 63 1.87 -1.41 -14.20
CA ALA A 63 1.33 -2.76 -14.22
C ALA A 63 1.42 -3.38 -12.82
N ILE A 64 0.29 -3.55 -12.14
CA ILE A 64 0.22 -4.22 -10.83
C ILE A 64 0.27 -5.74 -11.06
N THR A 65 1.27 -6.41 -10.48
CA THR A 65 1.48 -7.86 -10.63
C THR A 65 1.21 -8.64 -9.36
N THR A 66 1.19 -7.97 -8.21
CA THR A 66 1.11 -8.64 -6.91
C THR A 66 0.20 -7.89 -5.97
N ARG A 67 -0.79 -8.60 -5.41
CA ARG A 67 -1.73 -8.14 -4.38
C ARG A 67 -1.36 -8.75 -3.04
N TYR A 68 -0.82 -7.94 -2.13
CA TYR A 68 -0.47 -8.37 -0.78
C TYR A 68 -1.66 -8.28 0.18
N THR A 69 -2.69 -7.51 -0.19
CA THR A 69 -3.91 -7.29 0.60
C THR A 69 -4.53 -8.60 1.10
N ASP A 70 -4.52 -9.64 0.28
CA ASP A 70 -5.21 -10.90 0.58
C ASP A 70 -4.42 -11.71 1.61
N VAL A 71 -3.09 -11.70 1.48
CA VAL A 71 -2.17 -12.29 2.48
C VAL A 71 -2.25 -11.54 3.80
N ILE A 72 -2.26 -10.20 3.76
CA ILE A 72 -2.39 -9.36 4.97
C ILE A 72 -3.70 -9.66 5.71
N LYS A 73 -4.83 -9.71 4.98
CA LYS A 73 -6.12 -10.08 5.57
C LYS A 73 -6.09 -11.44 6.23
N HIS A 74 -5.49 -12.43 5.57
CA HIS A 74 -5.36 -13.78 6.14
C HIS A 74 -4.57 -13.75 7.46
N TYR A 75 -3.42 -13.06 7.51
CA TYR A 75 -2.61 -12.95 8.74
C TYR A 75 -3.36 -12.26 9.88
N VAL A 76 -4.17 -11.24 9.58
CA VAL A 76 -5.03 -10.58 10.57
C VAL A 76 -6.10 -11.55 11.09
N GLN A 77 -6.76 -12.31 10.21
CA GLN A 77 -7.82 -13.25 10.58
C GLN A 77 -7.34 -14.38 11.48
N ILE A 78 -6.10 -14.86 11.28
CA ILE A 78 -5.51 -15.92 12.11
C ILE A 78 -4.76 -15.37 13.34
N GLY A 79 -4.88 -14.08 13.65
CA GLY A 79 -4.30 -13.47 14.84
C GLY A 79 -2.78 -13.28 14.80
N LYS A 80 -2.14 -13.25 13.62
CA LYS A 80 -0.68 -13.13 13.43
C LYS A 80 -0.28 -11.76 12.88
N LYS A 81 -0.89 -10.69 13.39
CA LYS A 81 -0.73 -9.32 12.85
C LYS A 81 0.72 -8.82 13.02
N GLU A 82 1.36 -9.15 14.12
CA GLU A 82 2.74 -8.80 14.46
C GLU A 82 3.79 -9.43 13.53
N GLU A 83 3.44 -10.51 12.83
CA GLU A 83 4.32 -11.14 11.85
C GLU A 83 4.32 -10.41 10.50
N ILE A 84 3.29 -9.60 10.19
CA ILE A 84 3.12 -8.94 8.88
C ILE A 84 4.33 -8.08 8.55
N GLY A 85 4.73 -7.18 9.47
CA GLY A 85 5.88 -6.30 9.24
C GLY A 85 7.19 -7.06 9.09
N LYS A 86 7.34 -8.22 9.75
CA LYS A 86 8.55 -9.05 9.70
C LYS A 86 8.62 -9.90 8.42
N LYS A 87 7.48 -10.40 7.94
CA LYS A 87 7.42 -11.36 6.81
C LYS A 87 7.12 -10.72 5.47
N LEU A 88 6.41 -9.59 5.45
CA LEU A 88 6.02 -8.88 4.23
C LEU A 88 6.71 -7.51 4.10
N GLY A 89 7.42 -7.07 5.13
CA GLY A 89 8.15 -5.81 5.11
C GLY A 89 9.22 -5.79 4.02
N ILE A 90 9.24 -4.74 3.21
CA ILE A 90 10.24 -4.52 2.17
C ILE A 90 11.15 -3.40 2.62
N ILE A 91 12.46 -3.67 2.68
CA ILE A 91 13.49 -2.67 2.96
C ILE A 91 13.91 -2.03 1.64
N LEU A 92 13.81 -0.70 1.56
CA LEU A 92 14.18 0.08 0.40
C LEU A 92 15.24 1.11 0.80
N PRO A 93 16.49 0.97 0.31
CA PRO A 93 17.46 2.05 0.40
C PRO A 93 16.92 3.33 -0.25
N LEU A 94 17.09 4.48 0.39
CA LEU A 94 16.65 5.76 -0.18
C LEU A 94 17.37 6.05 -1.50
N SER A 95 18.61 5.59 -1.63
CA SER A 95 19.44 5.64 -2.84
C SER A 95 18.79 4.92 -4.03
N GLU A 96 17.92 3.93 -3.80
CA GLU A 96 17.23 3.15 -4.84
C GLU A 96 15.87 3.73 -5.24
N ILE A 97 15.36 4.71 -4.48
CA ILE A 97 14.06 5.32 -4.73
C ILE A 97 14.20 6.43 -5.79
N LEU A 98 13.46 6.28 -6.88
CA LEU A 98 13.40 7.28 -7.95
C LEU A 98 12.33 8.34 -7.65
N ILE A 99 11.10 7.91 -7.37
CA ILE A 99 9.95 8.80 -7.13
C ILE A 99 9.10 8.25 -5.98
N VAL A 100 8.59 9.17 -5.15
CA VAL A 100 7.57 8.88 -4.13
C VAL A 100 6.40 9.83 -4.34
N SER A 101 5.19 9.31 -4.26
CA SER A 101 3.95 10.09 -4.35
C SER A 101 2.93 9.53 -3.37
N LYS A 102 1.96 10.36 -2.96
CA LYS A 102 0.76 9.86 -2.30
C LYS A 102 -0.01 8.98 -3.29
N PHE A 103 -0.67 7.96 -2.77
CA PHE A 103 -1.49 7.06 -3.58
C PHE A 103 -2.88 6.96 -3.00
N ASP A 104 -3.87 7.10 -3.86
CA ASP A 104 -5.27 6.85 -3.56
C ASP A 104 -5.81 5.93 -4.64
N MET A 105 -6.39 4.80 -4.24
CA MET A 105 -6.87 3.78 -5.17
C MET A 105 -8.07 4.26 -5.99
N GLU A 106 -8.98 5.03 -5.38
CA GLU A 106 -10.16 5.54 -6.07
C GLU A 106 -9.76 6.55 -7.14
N ILE A 107 -8.91 7.50 -6.79
CA ILE A 107 -8.37 8.50 -7.71
C ILE A 107 -7.59 7.80 -8.83
N PHE A 108 -6.74 6.82 -8.48
CA PHE A 108 -5.95 6.09 -9.47
C PHE A 108 -6.82 5.31 -10.46
N GLY A 109 -7.92 4.72 -10.00
CA GLY A 109 -8.89 4.01 -10.84
C GLY A 109 -9.52 4.91 -11.90
N ARG A 110 -9.74 6.20 -11.61
CA ARG A 110 -10.31 7.16 -12.57
C ARG A 110 -9.37 7.48 -13.75
N PHE A 111 -8.06 7.31 -13.59
CA PHE A 111 -7.10 7.48 -14.69
C PHE A 111 -7.00 6.24 -15.60
N ASN A 112 -7.51 5.08 -15.15
CA ASN A 112 -7.36 3.81 -15.85
C ASN A 112 -8.73 3.11 -16.06
N PRO A 113 -9.67 3.72 -16.80
CA PRO A 113 -11.04 3.22 -16.95
C PRO A 113 -11.14 1.83 -17.60
N ASN A 114 -10.11 1.38 -18.32
CA ASN A 114 -10.09 0.10 -19.04
C ASN A 114 -9.36 -1.02 -18.26
N GLY A 115 -8.84 -0.74 -17.06
CA GLY A 115 -8.16 -1.74 -16.24
C GLY A 115 -9.16 -2.55 -15.43
N ASN A 116 -9.72 -3.64 -15.98
CA ASN A 116 -10.57 -4.66 -15.32
C ASN A 116 -11.23 -4.18 -14.02
N THR A 117 -12.00 -3.10 -14.10
CA THR A 117 -12.64 -2.47 -12.93
C THR A 117 -13.93 -3.22 -12.57
N ASP A 118 -14.41 -4.09 -13.47
CA ASP A 118 -15.62 -4.88 -13.34
C ASP A 118 -15.56 -5.91 -12.20
N GLU A 119 -14.38 -6.47 -11.87
CA GLU A 119 -14.24 -7.40 -10.72
C GLU A 119 -14.20 -6.67 -9.36
N ILE A 120 -13.76 -5.40 -9.35
CA ILE A 120 -13.55 -4.63 -8.11
C ILE A 120 -14.83 -3.91 -7.68
N GLN A 121 -15.68 -3.49 -8.63
CA GLN A 121 -16.91 -2.73 -8.33
C GLN A 121 -18.13 -3.61 -8.00
N GLN A 122 -18.25 -4.83 -8.53
CA GLN A 122 -19.40 -5.70 -8.22
C GLN A 122 -19.30 -6.43 -6.88
N SER A 123 -18.09 -6.78 -6.40
CA SER A 123 -17.94 -7.55 -5.15
C SER A 123 -17.95 -6.69 -3.87
N LYS A 124 -17.50 -5.42 -3.92
CA LYS A 124 -17.34 -4.59 -2.72
C LYS A 124 -18.57 -3.74 -2.36
N SER A 125 -19.33 -3.27 -3.34
CA SER A 125 -20.31 -2.20 -3.15
C SER A 125 -21.58 -2.61 -2.39
N LYS A 126 -21.93 -3.91 -2.33
CA LYS A 126 -23.14 -4.39 -1.62
C LYS A 126 -22.88 -5.16 -0.33
N ILE A 127 -21.71 -5.79 -0.16
CA ILE A 127 -21.48 -6.72 0.96
C ILE A 127 -20.60 -6.09 2.07
N ILE A 128 -19.64 -5.22 1.74
CA ILE A 128 -18.65 -4.76 2.73
C ILE A 128 -19.15 -3.57 3.56
N CYS A 129 -19.82 -2.59 2.93
CA CYS A 129 -20.28 -1.39 3.65
C CYS A 129 -21.39 -1.69 4.69
N LYS A 130 -22.13 -2.79 4.52
CA LYS A 130 -23.19 -3.18 5.46
C LYS A 130 -22.67 -4.00 6.65
N ASN A 131 -21.58 -4.75 6.47
CA ASN A 131 -21.04 -5.61 7.54
C ASN A 131 -19.96 -4.93 8.38
N LEU A 132 -19.22 -3.96 7.84
CA LEU A 132 -18.18 -3.26 8.62
C LEU A 132 -18.76 -2.24 9.61
N SER A 133 -19.90 -1.61 9.28
CA SER A 133 -20.61 -0.71 10.19
C SER A 133 -21.22 -1.45 11.38
N ASN A 134 -21.79 -2.63 11.15
CA ASN A 134 -22.33 -3.48 12.21
C ASN A 134 -21.24 -4.05 13.13
N LEU A 135 -20.10 -4.48 12.57
CA LEU A 135 -19.00 -5.04 13.36
C LEU A 135 -18.30 -3.99 14.25
N LEU A 136 -18.26 -2.72 13.82
CA LEU A 136 -17.63 -1.65 14.58
C LEU A 136 -18.54 -1.08 15.69
N ASN A 137 -19.87 -1.16 15.54
CA ASN A 137 -20.81 -0.75 16.58
C ASN A 137 -20.86 -1.72 17.78
N ASP A 138 -20.55 -3.00 17.56
CA ASP A 138 -20.44 -4.00 18.64
C ASP A 138 -19.10 -3.91 19.40
N LEU A 139 -18.11 -3.17 18.88
CA LEU A 139 -16.81 -2.93 19.53
C LEU A 139 -16.79 -1.65 20.37
N SER A 140 -17.89 -0.88 20.39
CA SER A 140 -18.01 0.37 21.16
C SER A 140 -19.02 0.28 22.32
N LYS A 141 -19.31 -0.92 22.83
CA LYS A 141 -20.05 -1.15 24.09
C LYS A 141 -19.21 -1.94 25.07
#